data_AF-A0A1V5I3E9-F1
#
_entry.id   AF-A0A1V5I3E9-F1
#
_cell.length_a   1.000
_cell.length_b   1.000
_cell.length_c   1.000
_cell.angle_alpha   90.00
_cell.angle_beta   90.00
_cell.angle_gamma   90.00
#
_symmetry.space_group_name_H-M   'P 1'
#
loop_
_entity.id
_entity.type
_entity.pdbx_description
1 polymer ?
#
loop_
_entity_poly.entity_id
_entity_poly.type
_entity_poly.pdbx_seq_one_letter_code
_entity_poly.pdbx_strand_id
1 'polypeptide(L)'
;MTEVFGLCGIGWKYTVDRTWTEQGADGEVFCFVQVSLFIKQGDEWSEPIPGVGGNMLISKERNRSSEGTHLYNNDEAYKMALTDALGTAMQRIGVAADVYAGKWDGSKYAQGEELQRGTVKLGKGLEEIAKEKAMTTLLQYSPEQRKELYTKHGGLIIGKTPDGKDRWSGINWVALAKELGAIND
;
A
#
# COMPACT_ATOMS: atom_id res chain seq x y z
N MET A 1 -10.56 -21.89 -12.82
CA MET A 1 -10.02 -23.14 -12.26
C MET A 1 -11.14 -24.13 -11.95
N THR A 2 -11.89 -23.96 -10.87
CA THR A 2 -12.93 -24.93 -10.45
C THR A 2 -13.98 -25.23 -11.50
N GLU A 3 -14.42 -24.22 -12.26
CA GLU A 3 -15.41 -24.40 -13.33
C GLU A 3 -14.90 -25.25 -14.51
N VAL A 4 -13.59 -25.23 -14.78
CA VAL A 4 -12.99 -25.89 -15.94
C VAL A 4 -12.46 -27.27 -15.56
N PHE A 5 -11.77 -27.37 -14.42
CA PHE A 5 -11.08 -28.59 -14.02
C PHE A 5 -11.81 -29.35 -12.91
N GLY A 6 -12.70 -28.71 -12.15
CA GLY A 6 -13.32 -29.27 -10.94
C GLY A 6 -12.64 -28.82 -9.64
N LEU A 7 -13.04 -29.38 -8.50
CA LEU A 7 -12.52 -28.99 -7.19
C LEU A 7 -11.01 -29.24 -7.05
N CYS A 8 -10.36 -28.41 -6.23
CA CYS A 8 -8.97 -28.64 -5.82
C CYS A 8 -8.87 -29.98 -5.06
N GLY A 9 -7.84 -30.78 -5.35
CA GLY A 9 -7.67 -32.16 -4.88
C GLY A 9 -8.31 -33.21 -5.79
N ILE A 10 -9.21 -32.84 -6.69
CA ILE A 10 -9.90 -33.76 -7.62
C ILE A 10 -9.47 -33.48 -9.06
N GLY A 11 -9.72 -32.25 -9.52
CA GLY A 11 -9.50 -31.83 -10.90
C GLY A 11 -8.19 -31.09 -11.13
N TRP A 12 -7.69 -30.46 -10.08
CA TRP A 12 -6.40 -29.80 -10.04
C TRP A 12 -5.88 -29.86 -8.60
N LYS A 13 -4.57 -29.76 -8.41
CA LYS A 13 -3.93 -29.73 -7.09
C LYS A 13 -2.61 -28.97 -7.18
N TYR A 14 -2.01 -28.65 -6.05
CA TYR A 14 -0.68 -28.06 -6.03
C TYR A 14 0.12 -28.56 -4.83
N THR A 15 1.44 -28.43 -4.93
CA THR A 15 2.39 -28.60 -3.83
C THR A 15 3.09 -27.29 -3.55
N VAL A 16 3.47 -27.08 -2.29
CA VAL A 16 4.43 -26.05 -1.91
C VAL A 16 5.79 -26.73 -1.86
N ASP A 17 6.61 -26.49 -2.88
CA ASP A 17 7.88 -27.19 -3.07
C ASP A 17 8.99 -26.59 -2.21
N ARG A 18 8.97 -25.26 -2.08
CA ARG A 18 9.98 -24.52 -1.34
C ARG A 18 9.44 -23.18 -0.86
N THR A 19 9.87 -22.77 0.33
CA THR A 19 9.79 -21.39 0.80
C THR A 19 11.18 -20.91 1.17
N TRP A 20 11.48 -19.63 0.94
CA TRP A 20 12.74 -19.04 1.36
C TRP A 20 12.60 -17.53 1.56
N THR A 21 13.63 -16.91 2.14
CA THR A 21 13.76 -15.47 2.27
C THR A 21 15.02 -14.99 1.58
N GLU A 22 15.00 -13.75 1.12
CA GLU A 22 16.18 -13.05 0.61
C GLU A 22 16.29 -11.69 1.31
N GLN A 23 17.52 -11.29 1.61
CA GLN A 23 17.78 -9.98 2.18
C GLN A 23 17.59 -8.90 1.12
N GLY A 24 16.77 -7.90 1.45
CA GLY A 24 16.57 -6.70 0.65
C GLY A 24 17.53 -5.58 1.03
N ALA A 25 17.31 -4.41 0.45
CA ALA A 25 18.02 -3.19 0.84
C ALA A 25 17.50 -2.67 2.19
N ASP A 26 18.29 -1.87 2.90
CA ASP A 26 17.86 -1.14 4.10
C ASP A 26 17.22 -2.00 5.22
N GLY A 27 17.60 -3.28 5.33
CA GLY A 27 17.06 -4.21 6.32
C GLY A 27 15.66 -4.74 6.00
N GLU A 28 15.15 -4.49 4.79
CA GLU A 28 13.96 -5.16 4.28
C GLU A 28 14.25 -6.64 3.98
N VAL A 29 13.21 -7.48 4.00
CA VAL A 29 13.33 -8.92 3.75
C VAL A 29 12.20 -9.35 2.83
N PHE A 30 12.56 -10.04 1.75
CA PHE A 30 11.61 -10.69 0.86
C PHE A 30 11.35 -12.12 1.34
N CYS A 31 10.12 -12.60 1.14
CA CYS A 31 9.79 -14.01 1.20
C CYS A 31 9.30 -14.49 -0.17
N PHE A 32 9.67 -15.71 -0.52
CA PHE A 32 9.26 -16.36 -1.76
C PHE A 32 8.67 -17.73 -1.50
N VAL A 33 7.75 -18.13 -2.37
CA VAL A 33 7.12 -19.44 -2.40
C VAL A 33 7.23 -20.01 -3.81
N GLN A 34 7.73 -21.23 -3.91
CA GLN A 34 7.70 -22.02 -5.13
C GLN A 34 6.62 -23.11 -5.00
N VAL A 35 5.81 -23.24 -6.04
CA VAL A 35 4.76 -24.24 -6.15
C VAL A 35 4.88 -25.05 -7.43
N SER A 36 4.35 -26.27 -7.39
CA SER A 36 4.02 -27.04 -8.58
C SER A 36 2.51 -27.24 -8.64
N LEU A 37 1.88 -26.77 -9.72
CA LEU A 37 0.47 -26.97 -10.03
C LEU A 37 0.33 -28.22 -10.91
N PHE A 38 -0.75 -28.96 -10.71
CA PHE A 38 -1.11 -30.14 -11.51
C PHE A 38 -2.58 -30.04 -11.89
N ILE A 39 -2.91 -30.42 -13.11
CA ILE A 39 -4.29 -30.54 -13.60
C ILE A 39 -4.56 -31.99 -14.01
N LYS A 40 -5.81 -32.43 -13.90
CA LYS A 40 -6.25 -33.75 -14.33
C LYS A 40 -6.98 -33.64 -15.66
N GLN A 41 -6.67 -34.52 -16.61
CA GLN A 41 -7.42 -34.68 -17.85
C GLN A 41 -7.79 -36.16 -18.01
N GLY A 42 -9.09 -36.46 -17.97
CA GLY A 42 -9.55 -37.84 -17.88
C GLY A 42 -9.04 -38.51 -16.60
N ASP A 43 -8.26 -39.57 -16.74
CA ASP A 43 -7.65 -40.32 -15.64
C ASP A 43 -6.17 -39.99 -15.38
N GLU A 44 -5.57 -39.14 -16.21
CA GLU A 44 -4.15 -38.78 -16.12
C GLU A 44 -3.94 -37.42 -15.45
N TRP A 45 -2.87 -37.32 -14.67
CA TRP A 45 -2.39 -36.06 -14.11
C TRP A 45 -1.31 -35.48 -15.03
N SER A 46 -1.28 -34.15 -15.15
CA SER A 46 -0.20 -33.46 -15.86
C SER A 46 1.14 -33.62 -15.14
N GLU A 47 2.22 -33.35 -15.88
CA GLU A 47 3.51 -32.96 -15.30
C GLU A 47 3.38 -31.67 -14.45
N PRO A 48 4.33 -31.40 -13.54
CA PRO A 48 4.30 -30.21 -12.69
C PRO A 48 4.40 -28.92 -13.51
N ILE A 49 3.51 -27.98 -13.24
CA ILE A 49 3.49 -26.64 -13.81
C ILE A 49 4.05 -25.68 -12.75
N PRO A 50 5.30 -25.21 -12.90
CA PRO A 50 5.97 -24.47 -11.83
C PRO A 50 5.46 -23.03 -11.71
N GLY A 51 5.41 -22.52 -10.48
CA GLY A 51 5.13 -21.12 -10.17
C GLY A 51 6.03 -20.62 -9.05
N VAL A 52 6.46 -19.36 -9.13
CA VAL A 52 7.18 -18.67 -8.06
C VAL A 52 6.48 -17.34 -7.82
N GLY A 53 6.24 -17.03 -6.56
CA GLY A 53 5.64 -15.78 -6.12
C GLY A 53 6.40 -15.20 -4.94
N GLY A 54 6.31 -13.88 -4.77
CA GLY A 54 7.09 -13.16 -3.78
C GLY A 54 6.29 -12.07 -3.06
N ASN A 55 6.71 -11.75 -1.84
CA ASN A 55 6.23 -10.57 -1.12
C ASN A 55 7.28 -10.08 -0.11
N MET A 56 7.05 -8.92 0.48
CA MET A 56 7.85 -8.38 1.56
C MET A 56 7.41 -8.99 2.89
N LEU A 57 8.35 -9.67 3.55
CA LEU A 57 8.22 -10.17 4.92
C LEU A 57 8.53 -9.05 5.93
N ILE A 58 9.53 -8.23 5.63
CA ILE A 58 9.88 -7.02 6.39
C ILE A 58 9.97 -5.85 5.42
N SER A 59 9.23 -4.79 5.71
CA SER A 59 9.13 -3.60 4.86
C SER A 59 9.44 -2.32 5.64
N LYS A 60 9.89 -1.30 4.91
CA LYS A 60 10.12 0.04 5.46
C LYS A 60 8.93 0.96 5.18
N GLU A 61 8.33 1.52 6.23
CA GLU A 61 7.31 2.57 6.06
C GLU A 61 8.01 3.89 5.68
N ARG A 62 7.75 4.42 4.47
CA ARG A 62 8.42 5.64 3.99
C ARG A 62 7.84 6.94 4.56
N ASN A 63 6.66 6.92 5.18
CA ASN A 63 5.90 8.14 5.45
C ASN A 63 5.14 8.11 6.78
N ARG A 64 5.83 8.25 7.92
CA ARG A 64 5.25 8.87 9.12
C ARG A 64 6.31 9.71 9.83
N SER A 65 6.23 11.02 9.59
CA SER A 65 6.75 12.13 10.42
C SER A 65 8.08 11.95 11.18
N SER A 66 9.15 12.57 10.68
CA SER A 66 10.28 13.19 11.39
C SER A 66 11.05 12.44 12.50
N GLU A 67 10.78 11.17 12.79
CA GLU A 67 11.54 10.41 13.79
C GLU A 67 11.75 8.96 13.33
N GLY A 68 12.79 8.78 12.53
CA GLY A 68 13.33 7.47 12.19
C GLY A 68 12.63 6.68 11.07
N THR A 69 13.37 5.71 10.56
CA THR A 69 12.89 4.65 9.68
C THR A 69 12.37 3.50 10.56
N HIS A 70 11.10 3.10 10.42
CA HIS A 70 10.56 1.94 11.12
C HIS A 70 10.35 0.77 10.15
N LEU A 71 10.98 -0.37 10.45
CA LEU A 71 10.74 -1.63 9.78
C LEU A 71 9.54 -2.32 10.44
N TYR A 72 8.64 -2.89 9.64
CA TYR A 72 7.51 -3.65 10.13
C TYR A 72 7.46 -5.03 9.49
N ASN A 73 7.00 -6.02 10.26
CA ASN A 73 6.79 -7.39 9.79
C ASN A 73 5.40 -7.54 9.16
N ASN A 74 5.31 -8.38 8.13
CA ASN A 74 4.06 -8.77 7.50
C ASN A 74 3.83 -10.27 7.76
N ASP A 75 2.90 -10.60 8.65
CA ASP A 75 2.54 -11.97 9.02
C ASP A 75 1.76 -12.70 7.92
N GLU A 76 1.17 -11.97 6.98
CA GLU A 76 0.45 -12.50 5.82
C GLU A 76 1.36 -12.69 4.59
N ALA A 77 2.63 -12.29 4.65
CA ALA A 77 3.53 -12.22 3.50
C ALA A 77 3.64 -13.56 2.73
N TYR A 78 3.77 -14.68 3.45
CA TYR A 78 3.84 -16.01 2.83
C TYR A 78 2.51 -16.45 2.20
N LYS A 79 1.35 -16.06 2.76
CA LYS A 79 0.04 -16.38 2.18
C LYS A 79 -0.20 -15.61 0.89
N MET A 80 0.25 -14.36 0.87
CA MET A 80 0.25 -13.53 -0.32
C MET A 80 1.21 -14.07 -1.38
N ALA A 81 2.43 -14.44 -1.00
CA ALA A 81 3.43 -15.01 -1.92
C ALA A 81 2.96 -16.36 -2.52
N LEU A 82 2.28 -17.21 -1.73
CA LEU A 82 1.66 -18.44 -2.23
C LEU A 82 0.59 -18.14 -3.30
N THR A 83 -0.24 -17.13 -3.06
CA THR A 83 -1.29 -16.74 -4.02
C THR A 83 -0.69 -16.25 -5.34
N ASP A 84 0.36 -15.44 -5.27
CA ASP A 84 1.12 -14.98 -6.43
C ASP A 84 1.80 -16.13 -7.19
N ALA A 85 2.39 -17.08 -6.47
CA ALA A 85 3.01 -18.27 -7.05
C ALA A 85 2.00 -19.13 -7.81
N LEU A 86 0.80 -19.32 -7.24
CA LEU A 86 -0.31 -20.02 -7.89
C LEU A 86 -0.82 -19.27 -9.11
N GLY A 87 -0.97 -17.94 -9.03
CA GLY A 87 -1.32 -17.12 -10.19
C GLY A 87 -0.33 -17.28 -11.34
N THR A 88 0.98 -17.27 -11.01
CA THR A 88 2.08 -17.49 -11.95
C THR A 88 2.06 -18.88 -12.58
N ALA A 89 1.70 -19.94 -11.85
CA ALA A 89 1.50 -21.27 -12.43
C ALA A 89 0.25 -21.32 -13.32
N MET A 90 -0.87 -20.76 -12.87
CA MET A 90 -2.16 -20.80 -13.55
C MET A 90 -2.21 -20.01 -14.86
N GLN A 91 -1.45 -18.93 -15.01
CA GLN A 91 -1.36 -18.21 -16.28
C GLN A 91 -0.84 -19.10 -17.43
N ARG A 92 -0.01 -20.11 -17.12
CA ARG A 92 0.56 -21.02 -18.13
C ARG A 92 -0.49 -21.95 -18.75
N ILE A 93 -1.61 -22.15 -18.06
CA ILE A 93 -2.77 -22.90 -18.55
C ILE A 93 -3.90 -21.97 -19.03
N GLY A 94 -3.59 -20.70 -19.28
CA GLY A 94 -4.51 -19.72 -19.88
C GLY A 94 -5.43 -19.00 -18.89
N VAL A 95 -5.25 -19.17 -17.58
CA VAL A 95 -6.01 -18.37 -16.60
C VAL A 95 -5.60 -16.91 -16.73
N ALA A 96 -6.60 -16.03 -16.84
CA ALA A 96 -6.40 -14.59 -17.04
C ALA A 96 -5.57 -14.21 -18.28
N ALA A 97 -5.55 -15.05 -19.32
CA ALA A 97 -4.80 -14.79 -20.56
C ALA A 97 -5.15 -13.43 -21.20
N ASP A 98 -6.42 -13.01 -21.16
CA ASP A 98 -6.84 -11.70 -21.69
C ASP A 98 -6.28 -10.50 -20.91
N VAL A 99 -6.04 -10.67 -19.59
CA VAL A 99 -5.41 -9.64 -18.74
C VAL A 99 -3.94 -9.48 -19.12
N TYR A 100 -3.21 -10.58 -19.24
CA TYR A 100 -1.80 -10.56 -19.64
C TYR A 100 -1.60 -10.16 -21.11
N ALA A 101 -2.58 -10.40 -21.98
CA ALA A 101 -2.57 -9.97 -23.37
C ALA A 101 -2.94 -8.47 -23.54
N GLY A 102 -3.24 -7.74 -22.45
CA GLY A 102 -3.64 -6.34 -22.51
C GLY A 102 -5.02 -6.10 -23.14
N LYS A 103 -5.83 -7.15 -23.28
CA LYS A 103 -7.19 -7.11 -23.86
C LYS A 103 -8.28 -6.89 -22.82
N TRP A 104 -7.88 -6.76 -21.56
CA TRP A 104 -8.78 -6.58 -20.43
C TRP A 104 -9.02 -5.10 -20.14
N ASP A 105 -10.30 -4.71 -20.04
CA ASP A 105 -10.75 -3.32 -19.84
C ASP A 105 -10.87 -2.89 -18.36
N GLY A 106 -10.60 -3.80 -17.42
CA GLY A 106 -10.64 -3.53 -15.97
C GLY A 106 -12.03 -3.57 -15.33
N SER A 107 -13.11 -3.70 -16.12
CA SER A 107 -14.48 -3.44 -15.67
C SER A 107 -15.01 -4.38 -14.57
N LYS A 108 -14.61 -5.66 -14.57
CA LYS A 108 -15.08 -6.66 -13.59
C LYS A 108 -14.44 -6.51 -12.20
N TYR A 109 -13.25 -5.94 -12.14
CA TYR A 109 -12.56 -5.64 -10.87
C TYR A 109 -12.83 -4.20 -10.42
N ALA A 110 -13.23 -3.29 -11.31
CA ALA A 110 -13.61 -1.92 -10.94
C ALA A 110 -14.76 -1.84 -9.91
N GLN A 111 -15.65 -2.84 -9.84
CA GLN A 111 -16.72 -2.90 -8.83
C GLN A 111 -16.36 -3.73 -7.57
N GLY A 112 -15.31 -4.57 -7.63
CA GLY A 112 -14.89 -5.45 -6.53
C GLY A 112 -13.59 -5.01 -5.83
N GLU A 113 -12.78 -4.18 -6.49
CA GLU A 113 -11.53 -3.63 -5.95
C GLU A 113 -11.75 -2.56 -4.89
N GLU A 114 -12.95 -2.00 -4.80
CA GLU A 114 -13.31 -1.06 -3.74
C GLU A 114 -13.42 -1.72 -2.36
N LEU A 115 -13.50 -3.06 -2.28
CA LEU A 115 -13.75 -3.78 -1.03
C LEU A 115 -12.61 -4.66 -0.49
N GLN A 116 -11.57 -4.99 -1.28
CA GLN A 116 -10.48 -5.87 -0.78
C GLN A 116 -9.05 -5.37 -1.02
N ARG A 117 -8.85 -4.28 -1.77
CA ARG A 117 -7.55 -3.62 -1.84
C ARG A 117 -7.52 -2.42 -0.91
N GLY A 118 -7.63 -2.69 0.39
CA GLY A 118 -7.54 -1.70 1.45
C GLY A 118 -6.14 -1.12 1.65
N THR A 119 -5.45 -0.68 0.59
CA THR A 119 -4.81 0.63 0.73
C THR A 119 -5.97 1.61 0.71
N VAL A 120 -6.53 1.86 1.89
CA VAL A 120 -7.27 3.08 2.12
C VAL A 120 -6.30 4.18 1.72
N LYS A 121 -6.45 4.74 0.51
CA LYS A 121 -6.08 6.13 0.30
C LYS A 121 -7.02 6.85 1.24
N LEU A 122 -6.59 7.01 2.49
CA LEU A 122 -7.20 7.93 3.40
C LEU A 122 -7.09 9.23 2.63
N GLY A 123 -8.20 9.73 2.09
CA GLY A 123 -8.23 11.09 1.58
C GLY A 123 -7.56 11.94 2.67
N LYS A 124 -6.66 12.85 2.26
CA LYS A 124 -5.88 13.69 3.20
C LYS A 124 -6.78 14.03 4.39
N GLY A 125 -6.34 13.69 5.59
CA GLY A 125 -7.15 13.91 6.79
C GLY A 125 -7.58 15.38 6.86
N LEU A 126 -8.72 15.67 7.49
CA LEU A 126 -9.22 17.05 7.59
C LEU A 126 -8.15 18.02 8.10
N GLU A 127 -7.30 17.58 9.02
CA GLU A 127 -6.16 18.34 9.53
C GLU A 127 -5.11 18.64 8.46
N GLU A 128 -4.78 17.68 7.59
CA GLU A 128 -3.82 17.87 6.50
C GLU A 128 -4.36 18.84 5.44
N ILE A 129 -5.63 18.70 5.06
CA ILE A 129 -6.30 19.61 4.12
C ILE A 129 -6.36 21.02 4.71
N ALA A 130 -6.75 21.14 5.98
CA ALA A 130 -6.81 22.42 6.67
C ALA A 130 -5.44 23.09 6.74
N LYS A 131 -4.39 22.32 7.09
CA LYS A 131 -3.02 22.81 7.15
C LYS A 131 -2.52 23.33 5.81
N GLU A 132 -2.70 22.58 4.73
CA GLU A 132 -2.28 22.97 3.38
C GLU A 132 -2.96 24.26 2.92
N LYS A 133 -4.28 24.34 3.11
CA LYS A 133 -5.07 25.52 2.73
C LYS A 133 -4.74 26.73 3.60
N ALA A 134 -4.63 26.56 4.91
CA ALA A 134 -4.22 27.63 5.82
C ALA A 134 -2.81 28.15 5.49
N MET A 135 -1.83 27.27 5.29
CA MET A 135 -0.47 27.65 4.92
C MET A 135 -0.43 28.45 3.61
N THR A 136 -1.26 28.08 2.64
CA THR A 136 -1.37 28.80 1.36
C THR A 136 -1.94 30.21 1.58
N THR A 137 -3.05 30.34 2.32
CA THR A 137 -3.66 31.65 2.61
C THR A 137 -2.72 32.55 3.42
N LEU A 138 -1.98 31.97 4.37
CA LEU A 138 -1.02 32.70 5.20
C LEU A 138 0.11 33.34 4.39
N LEU A 139 0.40 32.87 3.16
CA LEU A 139 1.39 33.51 2.28
C LEU A 139 1.09 34.98 1.99
N GLN A 140 -0.17 35.41 2.13
CA GLN A 140 -0.61 36.79 1.93
C GLN A 140 -0.33 37.71 3.14
N TYR A 141 -0.03 37.15 4.31
CA TYR A 141 0.18 37.89 5.55
C TYR A 141 1.67 38.13 5.80
N SER A 142 2.02 39.18 6.56
CA SER A 142 3.39 39.45 6.98
C SER A 142 3.90 38.38 7.98
N PRO A 143 5.23 38.21 8.14
CA PRO A 143 5.79 37.28 9.12
C PRO A 143 5.28 37.50 10.56
N GLU A 144 5.08 38.75 10.95
CA GLU A 144 4.60 39.16 12.27
C GLU A 144 3.13 38.77 12.46
N GLN A 145 2.30 39.01 11.45
CA GLN A 145 0.88 38.62 11.46
C GLN A 145 0.72 37.10 11.50
N ARG A 146 1.54 36.34 10.77
CA ARG A 146 1.55 34.88 10.84
C ARG A 146 1.91 34.38 12.23
N LYS A 147 2.88 35.02 12.89
CA LYS A 147 3.31 34.68 14.25
C LYS A 147 2.19 34.89 15.26
N GLU A 148 1.45 35.98 15.14
CA GLU A 148 0.27 36.24 15.98
C GLU A 148 -0.82 35.17 15.77
N LEU A 149 -1.14 34.86 14.51
CA LEU A 149 -2.11 33.82 14.16
C LEU A 149 -1.69 32.44 14.68
N TYR A 150 -0.43 32.04 14.51
CA TYR A 150 0.06 30.77 15.06
C TYR A 150 -0.07 30.70 16.57
N THR A 151 0.30 31.78 17.28
CA THR A 151 0.20 31.85 18.74
C THR A 151 -1.26 31.76 19.19
N LYS A 152 -2.16 32.50 18.53
CA LYS A 152 -3.60 32.50 18.81
C LYS A 152 -4.23 31.10 18.71
N HIS A 153 -3.75 30.30 17.76
CA HIS A 153 -4.24 28.93 17.55
C HIS A 153 -3.40 27.84 18.23
N GLY A 154 -2.74 28.17 19.34
CA GLY A 154 -2.04 27.19 20.19
C GLY A 154 -0.64 26.81 19.73
N GLY A 155 -0.09 27.53 18.75
CA GLY A 155 1.26 27.33 18.24
C GLY A 155 2.33 27.66 19.28
N LEU A 156 3.29 26.77 19.41
CA LEU A 156 4.48 26.92 20.26
C LEU A 156 5.74 26.86 19.40
N ILE A 157 6.71 27.73 19.72
CA ILE A 157 8.01 27.70 19.06
C ILE A 157 8.83 26.57 19.68
N ILE A 158 9.21 25.58 18.86
CA ILE A 158 9.99 24.41 19.26
C ILE A 158 11.47 24.50 18.83
N GLY A 159 11.85 25.58 18.17
CA GLY A 159 13.23 25.82 17.78
C GLY A 159 13.32 26.81 16.62
N LYS A 160 14.49 26.84 15.98
CA LYS A 160 14.72 27.63 14.77
C LYS A 160 15.25 26.76 13.65
N THR A 161 14.95 27.13 12.41
CA THR A 161 15.57 26.56 11.22
C THR A 161 17.02 27.07 11.08
N PRO A 162 17.87 26.41 10.27
CA PRO A 162 19.23 26.89 10.00
C PRO A 162 19.29 28.32 9.43
N ASP A 163 18.25 28.73 8.70
CA ASP A 163 18.07 30.10 8.18
C ASP A 163 17.43 31.07 9.20
N GLY A 164 17.31 30.68 10.47
CA GLY A 164 16.92 31.55 11.57
C GLY A 164 15.41 31.75 11.77
N LYS A 165 14.56 31.05 11.02
CA LYS A 165 13.09 31.16 11.14
C LYS A 165 12.56 30.29 12.28
N ASP A 166 11.54 30.79 12.97
CA ASP A 166 10.88 30.05 14.06
C ASP A 166 10.24 28.76 13.53
N ARG A 167 10.51 27.62 14.19
CA ARG A 167 9.83 26.34 13.97
C ARG A 167 8.65 26.23 14.94
N TRP A 168 7.47 25.98 14.40
CA TRP A 168 6.22 25.93 15.17
C TRP A 168 5.66 24.51 15.27
N SER A 169 5.10 24.17 16.43
CA SER A 169 4.29 22.96 16.67
C SER A 169 3.00 23.32 17.42
N GLY A 170 2.06 22.37 17.53
CA GLY A 170 0.85 22.54 18.35
C GLY A 170 -0.25 23.43 17.76
N ILE A 171 -0.07 23.96 16.54
CA ILE A 171 -1.08 24.81 15.87
C ILE A 171 -2.32 23.98 15.55
N ASN A 172 -3.49 24.44 15.99
CA ASN A 172 -4.79 23.91 15.56
C ASN A 172 -5.10 24.39 14.14
N TRP A 173 -4.65 23.62 13.15
CA TRP A 173 -4.76 23.96 11.73
C TRP A 173 -6.21 24.04 11.23
N VAL A 174 -7.13 23.27 11.80
CA VAL A 174 -8.55 23.28 11.42
C VAL A 174 -9.20 24.60 11.83
N ALA A 175 -9.01 25.02 13.09
CA ALA A 175 -9.54 26.29 13.58
C ALA A 175 -8.95 27.50 12.84
N LEU A 176 -7.63 27.47 12.59
CA LEU A 176 -6.95 28.51 11.82
C LEU A 176 -7.45 28.57 10.37
N ALA A 177 -7.63 27.42 9.71
CA ALA A 177 -8.14 27.39 8.35
C ALA A 177 -9.57 27.94 8.24
N LYS A 178 -10.42 27.71 9.24
CA LYS A 178 -11.78 28.28 9.32
C LYS A 178 -11.74 29.80 9.51
N GLU A 179 -10.91 30.30 10.43
CA GLU A 179 -10.74 31.74 10.65
C GLU A 179 -10.22 32.48 9.40
N LEU A 180 -9.34 31.82 8.64
CA LEU A 180 -8.83 32.33 7.37
C LEU A 180 -9.82 32.17 6.19
N GLY A 181 -11.00 31.58 6.39
CA GLY A 181 -11.96 31.28 5.33
C GLY A 181 -11.44 30.28 4.29
N ALA A 182 -10.40 29.52 4.63
CA ALA A 182 -9.73 28.59 3.74
C ALA A 182 -10.50 27.25 3.62
N ILE A 183 -11.28 26.91 4.65
CA ILE A 183 -12.25 25.80 4.63
C ILE A 183 -13.61 26.28 5.14
N ASN A 184 -14.67 25.63 4.65
CA ASN A 184 -16.03 25.85 5.15
C ASN A 184 -16.23 25.20 6.51
N ASP A 185 -17.27 25.63 7.23
CA ASP A 185 -17.63 25.08 8.54
C ASP A 185 -18.07 23.62 8.52
#